data_AF-A0AA89XA13-F1
#
_entry.id   AF-A0AA89XA13-F1
#
_cell.length_a   1.000
_cell.length_b   1.000
_cell.length_c   1.000
_cell.angle_alpha   90.00
_cell.angle_beta   90.00
_cell.angle_gamma   90.00
#
_symmetry.space_group_name_H-M   'P 1'
#
loop_
_entity.id
_entity.type
_entity.pdbx_description
1 polymer ?
#
loop_
_entity_poly.entity_id
_entity_poly.type
_entity_poly.pdbx_seq_one_letter_code
_entity_poly.pdbx_strand_id
1 'polypeptide(L)'
;MTVEVTVGSITEEFGAPSFVHSFFSTISVHCEPHGWGSHLPHLMNELYQGRLPHMSALPALAELRLAKATLDNLPPSSVVWDIENRQSIPPWGNDISAHITSLGNYFVSSSGLDVFQVLECVLVASAEEHQDVVLQ
;
A
#
# COMPACT_ATOMS: atom_id res chain seq x y z
N MET A 1 15.32 -10.21 0.29
CA MET A 1 13.99 -10.64 0.78
C MET A 1 13.01 -9.66 0.18
N THR A 2 12.05 -10.17 -0.55
CA THR A 2 10.96 -9.42 -1.17
C THR A 2 9.70 -9.68 -0.37
N VAL A 3 8.79 -8.72 -0.38
CA VAL A 3 7.45 -8.84 0.20
C VAL A 3 6.50 -9.21 -0.92
N GLU A 4 5.71 -10.23 -0.66
CA GLU A 4 4.70 -10.80 -1.54
C GLU A 4 3.33 -10.67 -0.88
N VAL A 5 2.32 -10.39 -1.69
CA VAL A 5 0.92 -10.44 -1.29
C VAL A 5 0.28 -11.70 -1.88
N THR A 6 -0.40 -12.47 -1.04
CA THR A 6 -1.03 -13.74 -1.42
C THR A 6 -2.49 -13.76 -1.00
N VAL A 7 -3.37 -14.20 -1.89
CA VAL A 7 -4.77 -14.54 -1.59
C VAL A 7 -5.16 -15.78 -2.38
N GLY A 8 -5.53 -16.85 -1.68
CA GLY A 8 -5.88 -18.11 -2.34
C GLY A 8 -4.75 -18.63 -3.24
N SER A 9 -4.97 -18.60 -4.56
CA SER A 9 -3.98 -19.01 -5.58
C SER A 9 -3.24 -17.85 -6.25
N ILE A 10 -3.56 -16.60 -5.89
CA ILE A 10 -2.96 -15.38 -6.45
C ILE A 10 -1.78 -14.99 -5.55
N THR A 11 -0.59 -14.84 -6.13
CA THR A 11 0.60 -14.32 -5.45
C THR A 11 1.25 -13.25 -6.32
N GLU A 12 1.45 -12.07 -5.76
CA GLU A 12 2.08 -10.93 -6.44
C GLU A 12 3.22 -10.37 -5.59
N GLU A 13 4.35 -10.09 -6.22
CA GLU A 13 5.52 -9.52 -5.54
C GLU A 13 5.44 -7.98 -5.54
N PHE A 14 5.56 -7.35 -4.38
CA PHE A 14 5.64 -5.89 -4.26
C PHE A 14 7.06 -5.36 -4.34
N GLY A 15 8.03 -6.09 -3.78
CA GLY A 15 9.44 -5.70 -3.78
C GLY A 15 10.03 -5.62 -2.38
N ALA A 16 10.92 -4.66 -2.12
CA ALA A 16 11.65 -4.63 -0.84
C ALA A 16 10.73 -4.31 0.36
N PRO A 17 11.02 -4.85 1.57
CA PRO A 17 10.28 -4.50 2.79
C PRO A 17 10.25 -3.00 3.08
N SER A 18 11.34 -2.28 2.78
CA SER A 18 11.40 -0.81 2.92
C SER A 18 10.48 -0.10 1.93
N PHE A 19 10.28 -0.65 0.73
CA PHE A 19 9.35 -0.10 -0.26
C PHE A 19 7.90 -0.26 0.19
N VAL A 20 7.54 -1.44 0.69
CA VAL A 20 6.20 -1.69 1.25
C VAL A 20 5.97 -0.83 2.50
N HIS A 21 6.96 -0.73 3.38
CA HIS A 21 6.89 0.15 4.54
C HIS A 21 6.69 1.63 4.16
N SER A 22 7.36 2.10 3.09
CA SER A 22 7.21 3.45 2.54
C SER A 22 5.79 3.72 2.02
N PHE A 23 5.16 2.73 1.37
CA PHE A 23 3.77 2.82 0.93
C PHE A 23 2.82 3.09 2.10
N PHE A 24 2.87 2.26 3.15
CA PHE A 24 2.03 2.44 4.33
C PHE A 24 2.40 3.69 5.12
N SER A 25 3.69 4.05 5.22
CA SER A 25 4.16 5.31 5.84
C SER A 25 3.56 6.54 5.15
N THR A 26 3.55 6.55 3.82
CA THR A 26 2.98 7.63 3.02
C THR A 26 1.47 7.73 3.25
N ILE A 27 0.75 6.60 3.23
CA ILE A 27 -0.69 6.59 3.55
C ILE A 27 -0.92 7.12 4.97
N SER A 28 -0.16 6.68 5.97
CA SER A 28 -0.38 7.06 7.37
C SER A 28 -0.16 8.57 7.57
N VAL A 29 0.91 9.15 7.02
CA VAL A 29 1.18 10.58 7.17
C VAL A 29 0.11 11.46 6.53
N HIS A 30 -0.45 11.05 5.39
CA HIS A 30 -1.41 11.88 4.64
C HIS A 30 -2.87 11.60 4.96
N CYS A 31 -3.21 10.36 5.32
CA CYS A 31 -4.59 9.93 5.57
C CYS A 31 -4.91 9.78 7.07
N GLU A 32 -3.90 9.71 7.95
CA GLU A 32 -4.10 9.42 9.38
C GLU A 32 -3.49 10.49 10.30
N PRO A 33 -4.19 11.62 10.50
CA PRO A 33 -3.68 12.71 11.32
C PRO A 33 -3.53 12.34 12.80
N HIS A 34 -4.22 11.30 13.27
CA HIS A 34 -4.17 10.82 14.66
C HIS A 34 -3.19 9.65 14.87
N GLY A 35 -2.45 9.24 13.83
CA GLY A 35 -1.45 8.17 13.90
C GLY A 35 -1.87 6.87 13.22
N TRP A 36 -0.94 5.92 13.20
CA TRP A 36 -1.03 4.65 12.45
C TRP A 36 -2.27 3.83 12.80
N GLY A 37 -3.09 3.52 11.80
CA GLY A 37 -4.31 2.74 11.92
C GLY A 37 -5.44 3.41 12.68
N SER A 38 -5.42 4.75 12.80
CA SER A 38 -6.50 5.53 13.41
C SER A 38 -7.70 5.73 12.49
N HIS A 39 -7.48 5.85 11.18
CA HIS A 39 -8.53 6.07 10.19
C HIS A 39 -8.64 4.88 9.21
N LEU A 40 -7.55 4.12 9.03
CA LEU A 40 -7.49 2.97 8.13
C LEU A 40 -7.06 1.70 8.89
N PRO A 41 -7.81 1.27 9.92
CA PRO A 41 -7.41 0.16 10.78
C PRO A 41 -7.22 -1.16 10.04
N HIS A 42 -8.01 -1.46 9.00
CA HIS A 42 -7.90 -2.73 8.30
C HIS A 42 -6.63 -2.80 7.44
N LEU A 43 -6.28 -1.72 6.74
CA LEU A 43 -5.01 -1.68 6.00
C LEU A 43 -3.79 -1.66 6.93
N MET A 44 -3.84 -0.84 7.97
CA MET A 44 -2.66 -0.51 8.78
C MET A 44 -2.40 -1.49 9.93
N ASN A 45 -3.45 -2.04 10.53
CA ASN A 45 -3.33 -2.92 11.70
C ASN A 45 -3.56 -4.40 11.34
N GLU A 46 -4.13 -4.71 10.18
CA GLU A 46 -4.32 -6.10 9.74
C GLU A 46 -3.40 -6.43 8.57
N LEU A 47 -3.60 -5.80 7.40
CA LEU A 47 -2.83 -6.12 6.19
C LEU A 47 -1.32 -5.89 6.38
N TYR A 48 -0.92 -4.74 6.92
CA TYR A 48 0.49 -4.44 7.19
C TYR A 48 1.11 -5.36 8.26
N GLN A 49 0.32 -5.89 9.18
CA GLN A 49 0.78 -6.87 10.19
C GLN A 49 0.97 -8.28 9.60
N GLY A 50 0.69 -8.47 8.30
CA GLY A 50 0.95 -9.71 7.58
C GLY A 50 -0.29 -10.53 7.25
N ARG A 51 -1.46 -10.21 7.83
CA ARG A 51 -2.70 -10.94 7.56
C ARG A 51 -3.94 -10.07 7.69
N LEU A 52 -4.72 -10.02 6.62
CA LEU A 52 -6.06 -9.45 6.60
C LEU A 52 -7.11 -10.57 6.49
N PRO A 53 -8.03 -10.70 7.47
CA PRO A 53 -9.14 -11.63 7.37
C PRO A 53 -10.06 -11.30 6.18
N HIS A 54 -10.58 -12.31 5.49
CA HIS A 54 -11.51 -12.09 4.36
C HIS A 54 -12.76 -11.26 4.77
N MET A 55 -13.21 -11.37 6.02
CA MET A 55 -14.33 -10.57 6.54
C MET A 55 -14.03 -9.07 6.55
N SER A 56 -12.75 -8.70 6.68
CA SER A 56 -12.24 -7.34 6.64
C SER A 56 -11.83 -6.88 5.23
N ALA A 57 -11.94 -7.74 4.20
CA ALA A 57 -11.50 -7.40 2.85
C ALA A 57 -12.30 -6.27 2.20
N LEU A 58 -13.62 -6.28 2.34
CA LEU A 58 -14.50 -5.20 1.84
C LEU A 58 -14.25 -3.85 2.54
N PRO A 59 -14.18 -3.76 3.88
CA PRO A 59 -13.85 -2.49 4.51
C PRO A 59 -12.42 -2.04 4.20
N ALA A 60 -11.43 -2.95 4.14
CA ALA A 60 -10.08 -2.62 3.68
C ALA A 60 -10.04 -2.08 2.24
N LEU A 61 -10.89 -2.59 1.34
CA LEU A 61 -11.01 -2.09 -0.03
C LEU A 61 -11.55 -0.66 -0.05
N ALA A 62 -12.53 -0.35 0.80
CA ALA A 62 -13.05 1.00 0.94
C ALA A 62 -11.99 1.98 1.49
N GLU A 63 -11.24 1.54 2.51
CA GLU A 63 -10.09 2.27 3.06
C GLU A 63 -9.02 2.54 1.99
N LEU A 64 -8.69 1.54 1.18
CA LEU A 64 -7.68 1.64 0.11
C LEU A 64 -8.07 2.67 -0.94
N ARG A 65 -9.34 2.67 -1.36
CA ARG A 65 -9.87 3.64 -2.32
C ARG A 65 -9.87 5.06 -1.77
N LEU A 66 -10.18 5.23 -0.48
CA LEU A 66 -10.11 6.53 0.19
C LEU A 66 -8.66 7.04 0.26
N ALA A 67 -7.72 6.17 0.62
CA ALA A 67 -6.30 6.49 0.64
C ALA A 67 -5.79 6.88 -0.75
N LYS A 68 -6.14 6.09 -1.77
CA LYS A 68 -5.79 6.36 -3.18
C LYS A 68 -6.31 7.71 -3.65
N ALA A 69 -7.59 8.01 -3.42
CA ALA A 69 -8.18 9.29 -3.79
C ALA A 69 -7.50 10.49 -3.09
N THR A 70 -7.04 10.30 -1.86
CA THR A 70 -6.28 11.33 -1.14
C THR A 70 -4.90 11.53 -1.75
N LEU A 71 -4.22 10.42 -2.07
CA LEU A 71 -2.86 10.41 -2.63
C LEU A 71 -2.80 10.85 -4.11
N ASP A 72 -3.86 10.63 -4.88
CA ASP A 72 -3.99 11.12 -6.27
C ASP A 72 -3.93 12.66 -6.34
N ASN A 73 -4.35 13.35 -5.27
CA ASN A 73 -4.30 14.82 -5.19
C ASN A 73 -2.95 15.36 -4.69
N LEU A 74 -2.01 14.49 -4.35
CA LEU A 74 -0.72 14.86 -3.77
C LEU A 74 0.42 14.62 -4.78
N PRO A 75 1.40 15.55 -4.88
CA PRO A 75 2.51 15.38 -5.79
C PRO A 75 3.46 14.27 -5.31
N PRO A 76 4.21 13.63 -6.23
CA PRO A 76 5.15 12.56 -5.87
C PRO A 76 6.27 13.03 -4.94
N SER A 77 6.57 14.33 -4.90
CA SER A 77 7.51 14.94 -3.96
C SER A 77 7.07 14.88 -2.50
N SER A 78 5.79 14.60 -2.24
CA SER A 78 5.23 14.46 -0.89
C SER A 78 5.34 13.03 -0.34
N VAL A 79 6.06 12.15 -1.03
CA VAL A 79 6.30 10.77 -0.58
C VAL A 79 7.01 10.76 0.78
N VAL A 80 6.62 9.83 1.64
CA VAL A 80 7.28 9.58 2.92
C VAL A 80 7.88 8.19 2.88
N TRP A 81 9.21 8.12 2.72
CA TRP A 81 9.91 6.84 2.63
C TRP A 81 9.88 6.05 3.94
N ASP A 82 9.95 6.75 5.06
CA ASP A 82 9.96 6.17 6.39
C ASP A 82 9.33 7.18 7.36
N ILE A 83 8.25 6.78 8.04
CA ILE A 83 7.54 7.63 9.00
C ILE A 83 8.35 7.85 10.29
N GLU A 84 9.17 6.87 10.68
CA GLU A 84 10.05 6.94 11.85
C GLU A 84 11.30 7.79 11.54
N ASN A 85 11.76 7.75 10.29
CA ASN A 85 12.87 8.58 9.80
C ASN A 85 12.50 9.41 8.57
N ARG A 86 11.92 10.61 8.81
CA ARG A 86 11.52 11.55 7.75
C ARG A 86 12.67 12.11 6.91
N GLN A 87 13.92 11.88 7.27
CA GLN A 87 15.08 12.25 6.45
C GLN A 87 15.45 11.16 5.44
N SER A 88 14.86 9.97 5.54
CA SER A 88 15.08 8.89 4.59
C SER A 88 14.52 9.26 3.22
N ILE A 89 15.29 8.91 2.18
CA ILE A 89 14.98 9.21 0.79
C ILE A 89 14.85 7.87 0.05
N PRO A 90 13.93 7.72 -0.93
CA PRO A 90 13.89 6.56 -1.79
C PRO A 90 15.24 6.31 -2.47
N PRO A 91 15.59 5.05 -2.79
CA PRO A 91 16.89 4.71 -3.39
C PRO A 91 17.09 5.33 -4.78
N TRP A 92 16.01 5.64 -5.50
CA TRP A 92 16.03 6.38 -6.77
C TRP A 92 16.00 7.91 -6.59
N GLY A 93 15.83 8.42 -5.37
CA GLY A 93 15.76 9.85 -5.11
C GLY A 93 14.69 10.55 -5.93
N ASN A 94 15.12 11.51 -6.78
CA ASN A 94 14.26 12.27 -7.67
C ASN A 94 14.16 11.68 -9.09
N ASP A 95 14.81 10.54 -9.34
CA ASP A 95 14.78 9.86 -10.64
C ASP A 95 13.50 9.03 -10.78
N ILE A 96 12.38 9.74 -10.92
CA ILE A 96 11.05 9.15 -11.11
C ILE A 96 10.59 9.35 -12.55
N SER A 97 9.86 8.36 -13.08
CA SER A 97 9.28 8.42 -14.42
C SER A 97 8.36 9.63 -14.57
N ALA A 98 8.40 10.30 -15.72
CA ALA A 98 7.52 11.43 -16.05
C ALA A 98 6.02 11.04 -16.09
N HIS A 99 5.72 9.73 -16.14
CA HIS A 99 4.36 9.21 -16.04
C HIS A 99 3.82 9.20 -14.60
N ILE A 100 4.69 9.33 -13.59
CA ILE A 100 4.32 9.42 -12.18
C ILE A 100 4.03 10.89 -11.86
N THR A 101 2.75 11.20 -11.71
CA THR A 101 2.26 12.58 -11.54
C THR A 101 1.71 12.84 -10.14
N SER A 102 1.44 11.78 -9.37
CA SER A 102 0.85 11.83 -8.04
C SER A 102 1.37 10.70 -7.16
N LEU A 103 1.00 10.69 -5.87
CA LEU A 103 1.32 9.55 -5.00
C LEU A 103 0.47 8.31 -5.29
N GLY A 104 -0.71 8.47 -5.90
CA GLY A 104 -1.57 7.34 -6.25
C GLY A 104 -1.03 6.47 -7.38
N ASN A 105 -0.15 7.00 -8.24
CA ASN A 105 0.58 6.25 -9.27
C ASN A 105 2.10 6.17 -9.02
N TYR A 106 2.54 6.48 -7.80
CA TYR A 106 3.96 6.47 -7.42
C TYR A 106 4.47 5.06 -7.11
N PHE A 107 3.64 4.23 -6.50
CA PHE A 107 4.04 2.92 -6.02
C PHE A 107 3.81 1.86 -7.09
N VAL A 108 4.92 1.48 -7.74
CA VAL A 108 4.96 0.41 -8.75
C VAL A 108 5.75 -0.76 -8.19
N SER A 109 5.18 -1.95 -8.25
CA SER A 109 5.80 -3.19 -7.78
C SER A 109 7.05 -3.55 -8.58
N SER A 110 7.83 -4.52 -8.09
CA SER A 110 8.95 -5.09 -8.84
C SER A 110 8.54 -5.72 -10.18
N SER A 111 7.28 -6.19 -10.29
CA SER A 111 6.67 -6.68 -11.53
C SER A 111 6.19 -5.58 -12.49
N GLY A 112 6.32 -4.30 -12.12
CA GLY A 112 5.89 -3.16 -12.93
C GLY A 112 4.39 -2.86 -12.84
N LEU A 113 3.70 -3.43 -11.85
CA LEU A 113 2.26 -3.23 -11.62
C LEU A 113 2.01 -2.15 -10.59
N ASP A 114 0.91 -1.42 -10.73
CA ASP A 114 0.48 -0.44 -9.72
C ASP A 114 0.07 -1.18 -8.43
N VAL A 115 0.69 -0.82 -7.30
CA VAL A 115 0.45 -1.46 -6.01
C VAL A 115 -1.00 -1.30 -5.56
N PHE A 116 -1.63 -0.15 -5.81
CA PHE A 116 -3.06 0.03 -5.51
C PHE A 116 -3.91 -0.90 -6.35
N GLN A 117 -3.61 -1.05 -7.64
CA GLN A 117 -4.37 -1.95 -8.51
C GLN A 117 -4.25 -3.40 -8.06
N VAL A 118 -3.04 -3.85 -7.69
CA VAL A 118 -2.82 -5.21 -7.19
C VAL A 118 -3.58 -5.43 -5.88
N LEU A 119 -3.48 -4.50 -4.93
CA LEU A 119 -4.21 -4.57 -3.67
C LEU A 119 -5.73 -4.58 -3.89
N GLU A 120 -6.26 -3.73 -4.76
CA GLU A 120 -7.69 -3.73 -5.10
C GLU A 120 -8.13 -5.11 -5.64
N CYS A 121 -7.36 -5.71 -6.55
CA CYS A 121 -7.63 -7.03 -7.10
C CYS A 121 -7.62 -8.11 -6.00
N VAL A 122 -6.58 -8.11 -5.16
CA VAL A 122 -6.40 -9.08 -4.07
C VAL A 122 -7.51 -8.98 -3.02
N LEU A 123 -7.93 -7.76 -2.67
CA LEU A 123 -9.01 -7.55 -1.70
C LEU A 123 -10.38 -7.98 -2.25
N VAL A 124 -10.63 -7.73 -3.54
CA VAL A 124 -11.84 -8.24 -4.21
C VAL A 124 -11.83 -9.77 -4.25
N ALA A 125 -10.72 -10.38 -4.66
CA ALA A 125 -10.56 -11.83 -4.67
C ALA A 125 -10.73 -12.44 -3.26
N SER A 126 -10.18 -11.80 -2.23
CA SER A 126 -10.34 -12.21 -0.83
C SER A 126 -11.81 -12.24 -0.41
N ALA A 127 -12.57 -11.21 -0.78
CA ALA A 127 -14.00 -11.13 -0.49
C ALA A 127 -14.83 -12.18 -1.26
N GLU A 128 -14.47 -12.50 -2.49
CA GLU A 128 -15.18 -13.49 -3.33
C GLU A 128 -14.84 -14.94 -2.95
N GLU A 129 -13.55 -15.23 -2.76
CA GLU A 129 -13.04 -16.57 -2.46
C GLU A 129 -13.09 -16.92 -0.96
N HIS A 130 -13.43 -15.96 -0.11
CA HIS A 130 -13.40 -16.07 1.35
C HIS A 130 -12.04 -16.55 1.86
N GLN A 131 -10.97 -16.05 1.24
CA GLN A 131 -9.58 -16.34 1.60
C GLN A 131 -8.94 -15.13 2.26
N ASP A 132 -8.17 -15.35 3.32
CA ASP A 132 -7.42 -14.27 3.96
C ASP A 132 -6.31 -13.77 3.03
N VAL A 133 -6.05 -12.46 3.06
CA VAL A 133 -4.88 -11.89 2.39
C VAL A 133 -3.69 -12.00 3.32
N VAL A 134 -2.56 -12.49 2.82
CA VAL A 134 -1.31 -12.63 3.55
C VAL A 134 -0.24 -11.76 2.89
N LEU A 135 0.51 -11.02 3.70
CA LEU A 135 1.65 -10.21 3.28
C LEU A 135 2.90 -10.79 3.95
N GLN A 136 3.85 -11.32 3.18
CA GLN A 136 5.01 -12.08 3.69
C GLN A 136 6.31 -11.78 2.94
#